data_AF-W7CS85-F1
#
_entry.id   AF-W7CS85-F1
#
_cell.length_a   1.000
_cell.length_b   1.000
_cell.length_c   1.000
_cell.angle_alpha   90.00
_cell.angle_beta   90.00
_cell.angle_gamma   90.00
#
_symmetry.space_group_name_H-M   'P 1'
#
loop_
_entity.id
_entity.type
_entity.pdbx_description
1 polymer ?
#
loop_
_entity_poly.entity_id
_entity_poly.type
_entity_poly.pdbx_seq_one_letter_code
_entity_poly.pdbx_strand_id
1 'polypeptide(L)'
;MEVLVATINYEAVSIADRERYHLNEEVLDATMQRLNQQNSVLENVILSTCNRTELYLVVDEVKRGRYYVRAFLAALFEQSYEQIAKQVMFYDNDLAVKHLFEVSTSLASMIVGETQILGQVKDSFERAQQAETVGMVLKELFKEAITVGKKSPIRNVNWRRLSIA
;
A
#
# COMPACT_ATOMS: atom_id res chain seq x y z
N MET A 1 17.00 -4.33 8.46
CA MET A 1 15.87 -3.39 8.37
C MET A 1 15.81 -2.89 6.95
N GLU A 2 14.85 -3.39 6.20
CA GLU A 2 14.64 -3.12 4.79
C GLU A 2 13.18 -2.70 4.58
N VAL A 3 12.93 -1.84 3.58
CA VAL A 3 11.57 -1.43 3.23
C VAL A 3 11.01 -2.41 2.21
N LEU A 4 9.79 -2.89 2.43
CA LEU A 4 9.10 -3.83 1.55
C LEU A 4 7.69 -3.33 1.29
N VAL A 5 7.23 -3.43 0.04
CA VAL A 5 5.82 -3.24 -0.31
C VAL A 5 5.28 -4.54 -0.87
N ALA A 6 4.15 -5.00 -0.36
CA ALA A 6 3.33 -6.02 -0.99
C ALA A 6 2.07 -5.36 -1.55
N THR A 7 1.82 -5.48 -2.84
CA THR A 7 0.65 -4.86 -3.49
C THR A 7 -0.15 -5.89 -4.26
N ILE A 8 -1.47 -5.85 -4.05
CA ILE A 8 -2.47 -6.48 -4.92
C ILE A 8 -3.28 -5.33 -5.49
N ASN A 9 -3.17 -5.12 -6.80
CA ASN A 9 -3.81 -4.00 -7.48
C ASN A 9 -4.63 -4.46 -8.70
N TYR A 10 -5.26 -3.49 -9.34
CA TYR A 10 -6.12 -3.71 -10.50
C TYR A 10 -5.45 -4.36 -11.73
N GLU A 11 -4.12 -4.33 -11.83
CA GLU A 11 -3.35 -4.96 -12.91
C GLU A 11 -3.20 -6.47 -12.67
N ALA A 12 -3.10 -6.85 -11.40
CA ALA A 12 -2.96 -8.24 -11.00
C ALA A 12 -4.30 -8.99 -10.87
N VAL A 13 -5.41 -8.26 -10.70
CA VAL A 13 -6.71 -8.85 -10.32
C VAL A 13 -7.86 -8.32 -11.19
N SER A 14 -8.68 -9.27 -11.68
CA SER A 14 -9.89 -8.99 -12.45
C SER A 14 -10.88 -8.13 -11.66
N ILE A 15 -11.73 -7.33 -12.33
CA ILE A 15 -12.72 -6.48 -11.65
C ILE A 15 -13.61 -7.31 -10.70
N ALA A 16 -14.01 -8.52 -11.10
CA ALA A 16 -14.87 -9.40 -10.32
C ALA A 16 -14.21 -9.90 -9.03
N ASP A 17 -12.88 -9.92 -8.96
CA ASP A 17 -12.12 -10.43 -7.82
C ASP A 17 -11.56 -9.30 -6.93
N ARG A 18 -11.68 -8.02 -7.32
CA ARG A 18 -11.09 -6.89 -6.57
C ARG A 18 -11.69 -6.70 -5.19
N GLU A 19 -13.02 -6.80 -5.07
CA GLU A 19 -13.72 -6.65 -3.79
C GLU A 19 -13.21 -7.64 -2.74
N ARG A 20 -12.74 -8.83 -3.17
CA ARG A 20 -12.19 -9.85 -2.27
C ARG A 20 -10.94 -9.38 -1.52
N TYR A 21 -10.12 -8.54 -2.14
CA TYR A 21 -8.87 -8.08 -1.54
C TYR A 21 -9.05 -6.74 -0.82
N HIS A 22 -10.24 -6.14 -0.87
CA HIS A 22 -10.54 -4.92 -0.15
C HIS A 22 -10.69 -5.19 1.34
N LEU A 23 -10.04 -4.38 2.17
CA LEU A 23 -10.20 -4.38 3.62
C LEU A 23 -11.03 -3.18 4.04
N ASN A 24 -12.11 -3.45 4.77
CA ASN A 24 -12.96 -2.42 5.38
C ASN A 24 -12.20 -1.68 6.49
N GLU A 25 -12.52 -0.39 6.69
CA GLU A 25 -11.84 0.44 7.70
C GLU A 25 -11.93 -0.12 9.12
N GLU A 26 -13.05 -0.78 9.45
CA GLU A 26 -13.30 -1.37 10.77
C GLU A 26 -12.29 -2.46 11.16
N VAL A 27 -11.71 -3.16 10.17
CA VAL A 27 -10.78 -4.27 10.42
C VAL A 27 -9.32 -3.87 10.27
N LEU A 28 -9.02 -2.67 9.76
CA LEU A 28 -7.66 -2.27 9.43
C LEU A 28 -6.74 -2.26 10.65
N ASP A 29 -7.19 -1.72 11.78
CA ASP A 29 -6.36 -1.60 13.00
C ASP A 29 -5.94 -2.98 13.52
N ALA A 30 -6.92 -3.86 13.70
CA ALA A 30 -6.67 -5.23 14.14
C ALA A 30 -5.81 -6.01 13.12
N THR A 31 -5.98 -5.74 11.82
CA THR A 31 -5.18 -6.37 10.76
C THR A 31 -3.73 -5.90 10.82
N MET A 32 -3.48 -4.60 10.98
CA MET A 32 -2.13 -4.05 11.13
C MET A 32 -1.43 -4.59 12.37
N GLN A 33 -2.15 -4.69 13.50
CA GLN A 33 -1.60 -5.26 14.73
C GLN A 33 -1.24 -6.74 14.56
N ARG A 34 -2.10 -7.55 13.92
CA ARG A 34 -1.81 -8.96 13.60
C ARG A 34 -0.64 -9.12 12.63
N LEU A 35 -0.51 -8.19 11.68
CA LEU A 35 0.61 -8.15 10.73
C LEU A 35 1.92 -7.82 11.44
N ASN A 36 1.91 -6.90 12.40
CA ASN A 36 3.08 -6.54 13.20
C ASN A 36 3.58 -7.69 14.10
N GLN A 37 2.72 -8.66 14.39
CA GLN A 37 3.07 -9.89 15.13
C GLN A 37 3.68 -10.97 14.23
N GLN A 38 3.69 -10.79 12.91
CA GLN A 38 4.32 -11.75 12.01
C GLN A 38 5.84 -11.69 12.16
N ASN A 39 6.48 -12.86 12.05
CA ASN A 39 7.92 -12.93 11.98
C ASN A 39 8.44 -12.03 10.85
N SER A 40 9.60 -11.42 11.06
CA SER A 40 10.25 -10.49 10.12
C SER A 40 9.62 -9.10 10.03
N VAL A 41 8.36 -8.88 10.41
CA VAL A 41 7.69 -7.56 10.32
C VAL A 41 8.00 -6.72 11.56
N LEU A 42 8.48 -5.50 11.35
CA LEU A 42 8.88 -4.56 12.41
C LEU A 42 7.98 -3.31 12.45
N GLU A 43 7.53 -2.85 11.28
CA GLU A 43 6.60 -1.74 11.13
C GLU A 43 5.66 -2.06 9.97
N ASN A 44 4.41 -1.58 10.00
CA ASN A 44 3.51 -1.69 8.88
C ASN A 44 2.46 -0.56 8.78
N VAL A 45 2.07 -0.24 7.53
CA VAL A 45 0.92 0.59 7.15
C VAL A 45 0.15 -0.17 6.06
N ILE A 46 -1.18 -0.26 6.20
CA ILE A 46 -2.05 -0.85 5.18
C ILE A 46 -2.85 0.24 4.47
N LEU A 47 -2.68 0.33 3.15
CA LEU A 47 -3.50 1.15 2.26
C LEU A 47 -4.48 0.24 1.52
N SER A 48 -5.76 0.35 1.86
CA SER A 48 -6.86 -0.37 1.20
C SER A 48 -7.78 0.62 0.52
N THR A 49 -7.95 0.47 -0.80
CA THR A 49 -8.90 1.25 -1.61
C THR A 49 -9.74 0.28 -2.45
N CYS A 50 -10.64 0.79 -3.29
CA CYS A 50 -11.39 -0.05 -4.22
C CYS A 50 -10.51 -0.70 -5.32
N ASN A 51 -9.30 -0.18 -5.55
CA ASN A 51 -8.44 -0.58 -6.67
C ASN A 51 -7.09 -1.17 -6.25
N ARG A 52 -6.74 -1.08 -4.96
CA ARG A 52 -5.48 -1.62 -4.43
C ARG A 52 -5.60 -1.99 -2.96
N THR A 53 -4.86 -3.01 -2.59
CA THR A 53 -4.51 -3.31 -1.20
C THR A 53 -3.00 -3.44 -1.13
N GLU A 54 -2.38 -2.52 -0.40
CA GLU A 54 -0.94 -2.39 -0.29
C GLU A 54 -0.50 -2.42 1.16
N LEU A 55 0.51 -3.24 1.45
CA LEU A 55 1.13 -3.37 2.75
C LEU A 55 2.53 -2.76 2.63
N TYR A 56 2.72 -1.60 3.25
CA TYR A 56 4.02 -0.94 3.38
C TYR A 56 4.65 -1.41 4.68
N LEU A 57 5.85 -1.99 4.60
CA LEU A 57 6.44 -2.76 5.67
C LEU A 57 7.89 -2.36 5.89
N VAL A 58 8.33 -2.46 7.15
CA VAL A 58 9.75 -2.58 7.48
C VAL A 58 9.98 -4.00 7.94
N VAL A 59 10.95 -4.67 7.32
CA VAL A 59 11.28 -6.06 7.63
C VAL A 59 12.74 -6.21 8.06
N ASP A 60 13.05 -7.24 8.85
CA ASP A 60 14.45 -7.53 9.21
C ASP A 60 15.27 -8.01 7.99
N GLU A 61 14.67 -8.85 7.14
CA GLU A 61 15.22 -9.43 5.91
C GLU A 61 14.13 -9.59 4.83
N VAL A 62 14.36 -9.06 3.61
CA VAL A 62 13.37 -9.08 2.51
C VAL A 62 12.86 -10.48 2.16
N LYS A 63 13.73 -11.50 2.09
CA LYS A 63 13.30 -12.86 1.68
C LYS A 63 12.32 -13.46 2.70
N ARG A 64 12.61 -13.32 3.98
CA ARG A 64 11.74 -13.77 5.08
C ARG A 64 10.46 -12.95 5.13
N GLY A 65 10.56 -11.63 4.99
CA GLY A 65 9.42 -10.73 4.92
C GLY A 65 8.44 -11.13 3.82
N ARG A 66 8.92 -11.36 2.59
CA ARG A 66 8.10 -11.83 1.46
C ARG A 66 7.37 -13.14 1.76
N TYR A 67 8.02 -14.09 2.44
CA TYR A 67 7.41 -15.36 2.81
C TYR A 67 6.27 -15.19 3.83
N TYR A 68 6.55 -14.53 4.96
CA TYR A 68 5.56 -14.36 6.03
C TYR A 68 4.41 -13.45 5.62
N VAL A 69 4.67 -12.38 4.87
CA VAL A 69 3.63 -11.49 4.35
C VAL A 69 2.74 -12.22 3.35
N ARG A 70 3.30 -13.07 2.49
CA ARG A 70 2.48 -13.87 1.57
C ARG A 70 1.60 -14.87 2.32
N ALA A 71 2.14 -15.56 3.32
CA ALA A 71 1.37 -16.46 4.16
C ALA A 71 0.26 -15.72 4.93
N PHE A 72 0.56 -14.52 5.44
CA PHE A 72 -0.41 -13.66 6.10
C PHE A 72 -1.54 -13.25 5.16
N LEU A 73 -1.23 -12.79 3.94
CA LEU A 73 -2.22 -12.42 2.93
C LEU A 73 -3.11 -13.60 2.53
N ALA A 74 -2.53 -14.81 2.41
CA ALA A 74 -3.27 -16.04 2.13
C ALA A 74 -4.29 -16.34 3.23
N ALA A 75 -3.88 -16.24 4.50
CA ALA A 75 -4.79 -16.41 5.63
C ALA A 75 -5.82 -15.28 5.74
N LEU A 76 -5.44 -14.03 5.46
CA LEU A 76 -6.31 -12.86 5.57
C LEU A 76 -7.45 -12.89 4.55
N PHE A 77 -7.16 -13.29 3.31
CA PHE A 77 -8.14 -13.32 2.23
C PHE A 77 -8.72 -14.72 1.97
N GLU A 78 -8.43 -15.67 2.87
CA GLU A 78 -8.89 -17.06 2.77
C GLU A 78 -8.57 -17.69 1.40
N GLN A 79 -7.36 -17.41 0.89
CA GLN A 79 -6.86 -17.92 -0.39
C GLN A 79 -5.70 -18.90 -0.18
N SER A 80 -5.41 -19.70 -1.20
CA SER A 80 -4.21 -20.52 -1.19
C SER A 80 -2.95 -19.65 -1.30
N TYR A 81 -1.84 -20.13 -0.76
CA TYR A 81 -0.54 -19.47 -0.87
C TYR A 81 -0.14 -19.25 -2.33
N GLU A 82 -0.41 -20.23 -3.20
CA GLU A 82 -0.13 -20.19 -4.64
C GLU A 82 -0.99 -19.16 -5.37
N GLN A 83 -2.26 -19.00 -4.96
CA GLN A 83 -3.14 -18.00 -5.55
C GLN A 83 -2.65 -16.59 -5.23
N ILE A 84 -2.35 -16.32 -3.96
CA ILE A 84 -1.74 -15.04 -3.57
C ILE A 84 -0.41 -14.85 -4.30
N ALA A 85 0.43 -15.88 -4.42
CA ALA A 85 1.73 -15.78 -5.10
C ALA A 85 1.63 -15.28 -6.55
N LYS A 86 0.52 -15.55 -7.24
CA LYS A 86 0.27 -15.09 -8.63
C LYS A 86 -0.23 -13.65 -8.71
N GLN A 87 -0.79 -13.12 -7.62
CA GLN A 87 -1.48 -11.82 -7.60
C GLN A 87 -0.69 -10.75 -6.86
N VAL A 88 0.07 -11.13 -5.83
CA VAL A 88 0.86 -10.17 -5.04
C VAL A 88 2.17 -9.86 -5.76
N MET A 89 2.40 -8.57 -5.97
CA MET A 89 3.69 -8.04 -6.40
C MET A 89 4.44 -7.50 -5.19
N PHE A 90 5.77 -7.61 -5.23
CA PHE A 90 6.64 -7.14 -4.16
C PHE A 90 7.68 -6.15 -4.68
N TYR A 91 7.79 -5.01 -4.01
CA TYR A 91 8.83 -4.02 -4.25
C TYR A 91 9.77 -3.89 -3.06
N ASP A 92 11.05 -3.97 -3.40
CA ASP A 92 12.28 -3.76 -2.64
C ASP A 92 12.76 -2.35 -2.33
N ASN A 93 13.02 -1.93 -1.09
CA ASN A 93 13.89 -0.79 -0.79
C ASN A 93 13.60 0.45 -1.68
N ASP A 94 14.50 0.82 -2.59
CA ASP A 94 14.33 1.95 -3.52
C ASP A 94 13.07 1.84 -4.39
N LEU A 95 12.72 0.63 -4.84
CA LEU A 95 11.50 0.38 -5.60
C LEU A 95 10.25 0.54 -4.74
N ALA A 96 10.31 0.15 -3.46
CA ALA A 96 9.21 0.37 -2.51
C ALA A 96 8.98 1.87 -2.26
N VAL A 97 10.07 2.62 -2.06
CA VAL A 97 10.02 4.08 -1.87
C VAL A 97 9.47 4.76 -3.11
N LYS A 98 9.98 4.40 -4.29
CA LYS A 98 9.51 4.91 -5.58
C LYS A 98 8.01 4.62 -5.77
N HIS A 99 7.56 3.40 -5.51
CA HIS A 99 6.15 3.02 -5.62
C HIS A 99 5.25 3.88 -4.73
N LEU A 100 5.64 4.09 -3.45
CA LEU A 100 4.86 4.95 -2.55
C LEU A 100 4.73 6.38 -3.09
N PHE A 101 5.81 6.93 -3.66
CA PHE A 101 5.79 8.29 -4.23
C PHE A 101 4.91 8.33 -5.49
N GLU A 102 4.96 7.32 -6.35
CA GLU A 102 4.09 7.22 -7.53
C GLU A 102 2.61 7.11 -7.11
N VAL A 103 2.29 6.34 -6.07
CA VAL A 103 0.93 6.27 -5.51
C VAL A 103 0.50 7.61 -4.92
N SER A 104 1.36 8.24 -4.10
CA SER A 104 1.07 9.52 -3.43
C SER A 104 0.90 10.69 -4.40
N THR A 105 1.55 10.61 -5.57
CA THR A 105 1.43 11.60 -6.65
C THR A 105 0.37 11.24 -7.69
N SER A 106 -0.37 10.13 -7.48
CA SER A 106 -1.42 9.60 -8.36
C SER A 106 -0.92 9.15 -9.74
N LEU A 107 0.39 8.90 -9.88
CA LEU A 107 1.00 8.36 -11.11
C LEU A 107 0.77 6.86 -11.27
N ALA A 108 0.75 6.12 -10.17
CA ALA A 108 0.47 4.68 -10.17
C ALA A 108 -1.02 4.36 -9.93
N SER A 109 -1.92 5.34 -10.11
CA SER A 109 -3.36 5.17 -9.94
C SER A 109 -4.05 4.78 -11.24
N MET A 110 -5.06 3.90 -11.16
CA MET A 110 -5.91 3.53 -12.30
C MET A 110 -6.45 4.78 -13.02
N ILE A 111 -6.80 5.80 -12.24
CA ILE A 111 -7.13 7.13 -12.74
C ILE A 111 -5.97 8.04 -12.35
N VAL A 112 -5.11 8.35 -13.32
CA VAL A 112 -4.02 9.30 -13.11
C VAL A 112 -4.60 10.65 -12.73
N GLY A 113 -4.16 11.19 -11.58
CA GLY A 113 -4.67 12.46 -11.06
C GLY A 113 -5.94 12.34 -10.20
N GLU A 114 -6.32 11.13 -9.77
CA GLU A 114 -7.30 10.95 -8.69
C GLU A 114 -6.90 11.79 -7.47
N THR A 115 -7.74 12.74 -7.10
CA THR A 115 -7.44 13.71 -6.04
C THR A 115 -7.51 13.10 -4.64
N GLN A 116 -8.19 11.95 -4.50
CA GLN A 116 -8.47 11.26 -3.24
C GLN A 116 -7.35 10.35 -2.75
N ILE A 117 -6.50 9.81 -3.64
CA ILE A 117 -5.47 8.83 -3.25
C ILE A 117 -4.48 9.38 -2.22
N LEU A 118 -4.08 10.65 -2.33
CA LEU A 118 -3.21 11.27 -1.33
C LEU A 118 -3.89 11.39 0.05
N GLY A 119 -5.20 11.62 0.06
CA GLY A 119 -6.01 11.58 1.28
C GLY A 119 -5.95 10.18 1.91
N GLN A 120 -6.23 9.15 1.12
CA GLN A 120 -6.19 7.75 1.57
C GLN A 120 -4.79 7.32 2.07
N VAL A 121 -3.72 7.78 1.41
CA VAL A 121 -2.33 7.57 1.88
C VAL A 121 -2.10 8.25 3.24
N LYS A 122 -2.60 9.48 3.41
CA LYS A 122 -2.51 10.20 4.68
C LYS A 122 -3.32 9.51 5.78
N ASP A 123 -4.55 9.10 5.48
CA ASP A 123 -5.47 8.51 6.44
C ASP A 123 -4.99 7.11 6.87
N SER A 124 -4.50 6.29 5.94
CA SER A 124 -3.87 5.00 6.27
C SER A 124 -2.64 5.16 7.16
N PHE A 125 -1.81 6.17 6.90
CA PHE A 125 -0.66 6.49 7.74
C PHE A 125 -1.09 6.94 9.15
N GLU A 126 -2.03 7.88 9.27
CA GLU A 126 -2.53 8.36 10.56
C GLU A 126 -3.15 7.22 11.37
N ARG A 127 -3.87 6.32 10.71
CA ARG A 127 -4.46 5.14 11.32
C ARG A 127 -3.40 4.16 11.83
N ALA A 128 -2.37 3.88 11.04
CA ALA A 128 -1.26 3.02 11.45
C ALA A 128 -0.46 3.62 12.63
N GLN A 129 -0.37 4.95 12.72
CA GLN A 129 0.19 5.61 13.90
C GLN A 129 -0.68 5.38 15.15
N GLN A 130 -2.01 5.45 15.02
CA GLN A 130 -2.94 5.19 16.13
C GLN A 130 -2.93 3.72 16.56
N ALA A 131 -2.74 2.80 15.62
CA ALA A 131 -2.61 1.36 15.89
C ALA A 131 -1.23 0.96 16.45
N GLU A 132 -0.32 1.92 16.62
CA GLU A 132 1.07 1.73 17.10
C GLU A 132 1.88 0.74 16.26
N THR A 133 1.60 0.65 14.96
CA THR A 133 2.31 -0.25 14.03
C THR A 133 3.39 0.44 13.22
N VAL A 134 3.58 1.75 13.41
CA VAL A 134 4.55 2.58 12.69
C VAL A 134 5.71 2.95 13.61
N GLY A 135 6.94 2.65 13.18
CA GLY A 135 8.16 3.08 13.85
C GLY A 135 8.76 4.33 13.21
N MET A 136 10.09 4.44 13.23
CA MET A 136 10.79 5.63 12.72
C MET A 136 10.82 5.64 11.20
N VAL A 137 11.04 4.47 10.57
CA VAL A 137 11.32 4.37 9.15
C VAL A 137 10.07 4.69 8.32
N LEU A 138 8.93 4.04 8.60
CA LEU A 138 7.69 4.34 7.88
C LEU A 138 7.16 5.74 8.21
N LYS A 139 7.44 6.25 9.42
CA LYS A 139 7.06 7.62 9.79
C LYS A 139 7.75 8.68 8.95
N GLU A 140 9.05 8.55 8.73
CA GLU A 140 9.80 9.48 7.85
C GLU A 140 9.37 9.31 6.39
N LEU A 141 9.29 8.06 5.92
CA LEU A 141 8.96 7.75 4.54
C LEU A 141 7.56 8.27 4.13
N PHE A 142 6.53 8.01 4.94
CA PHE A 142 5.17 8.50 4.63
C PHE A 142 5.05 10.01 4.73
N LYS A 143 5.74 10.67 5.68
CA LYS A 143 5.77 12.13 5.76
C LYS A 143 6.36 12.77 4.50
N GLU A 144 7.46 12.23 4.01
CA GLU A 144 8.07 12.68 2.75
C GLU A 144 7.13 12.40 1.56
N ALA A 145 6.57 11.20 1.46
CA ALA A 145 5.63 10.85 0.40
C ALA A 145 4.41 11.79 0.34
N ILE A 146 3.83 12.10 1.50
CA ILE A 146 2.70 13.03 1.61
C ILE A 146 3.13 14.45 1.23
N THR A 147 4.34 14.88 1.63
CA THR A 147 4.88 16.20 1.29
C THR A 147 5.11 16.35 -0.21
N VAL A 148 5.69 15.33 -0.85
CA VAL A 148 5.88 15.28 -2.31
C VAL A 148 4.53 15.26 -3.02
N GLY A 149 3.59 14.41 -2.57
CA GLY A 149 2.23 14.33 -3.12
C GLY A 149 1.48 15.67 -3.06
N LYS A 150 1.65 16.45 -1.99
CA LYS A 150 1.07 17.80 -1.87
C LYS A 150 1.64 18.79 -2.89
N LYS A 151 2.92 18.67 -3.25
CA LYS A 151 3.63 19.55 -4.20
C LYS A 151 3.45 19.14 -5.67
N SER A 152 2.92 17.95 -5.94
CA SER A 152 2.81 17.43 -7.31
C SER A 152 1.83 18.27 -8.15
N PRO A 153 2.26 18.81 -9.31
CA PRO A 153 1.41 19.63 -10.18
C PRO A 153 0.30 18.82 -10.86
N ILE A 154 0.42 17.49 -10.88
CA ILE A 154 -0.56 16.56 -11.45
C ILE A 154 -1.96 16.74 -10.81
N ARG A 155 -2.01 17.18 -9.54
CA ARG A 155 -3.26 17.47 -8.81
C ARG A 155 -3.99 18.73 -9.29
N ASN A 156 -3.30 19.62 -10.00
CA ASN A 156 -3.85 20.88 -10.53
C ASN A 156 -4.12 20.83 -12.04
N VAL A 157 -3.95 19.67 -12.69
CA VAL A 157 -4.25 19.54 -14.11
C VAL A 157 -5.77 19.45 -14.27
N ASN A 158 -6.36 20.49 -14.86
CA ASN A 158 -7.76 20.44 -15.30
C ASN A 158 -7.85 19.61 -16.58
N TRP A 159 -8.03 18.30 -16.43
CA TRP A 159 -8.07 17.33 -17.52
C TRP A 159 -9.17 17.60 -18.56
N ARG A 160 -10.23 18.35 -18.21
CA ARG A 160 -11.25 18.79 -19.19
C ARG A 160 -10.71 19.72 -20.28
N ARG A 161 -9.53 20.32 -20.10
CA ARG A 161 -8.86 21.15 -21.12
C ARG A 161 -7.93 20.38 -22.06
N LEU A 162 -7.65 19.11 -21.81
CA LEU A 162 -6.68 18.31 -22.59
C LEU A 162 -7.32 17.20 -23.43
N SER A 163 -8.65 17.02 -23.39
CA SER A 163 -9.37 16.09 -24.28
C SER A 163 -10.01 16.75 -25.50
N ILE A 164 -9.69 18.02 -25.78
CA ILE A 164 -10.08 18.70 -27.02
C ILE A 164 -8.88 19.56 -27.47
N ALA A 165 -7.88 18.91 -28.05
CA ALA A 165 -6.85 19.51 -28.88
C ALA A 165 -6.40 18.49 -29.92
#